data_AF-F2JRJ7-F1
#
_entry.id   AF-F2JRJ7-F1
#
_cell.length_a   1.000
_cell.length_b   1.000
_cell.length_c   1.000
_cell.angle_alpha   90.00
_cell.angle_beta   90.00
_cell.angle_gamma   90.00
#
_symmetry.space_group_name_H-M   'P 1'
#
loop_
_entity.id
_entity.type
_entity.pdbx_description
1 polymer ?
#
loop_
_entity_poly.entity_id
_entity_poly.type
_entity_poly.pdbx_seq_one_letter_code
_entity_poly.pdbx_strand_id
1 'polypeptide(L)' 'MKYEKYLGNFVIKGNFDEEFISKVEDEFEIKLPEDYLKFIRYCNDGDEDIGASYIRFKRIKEIILRTIMV' A
#
# COMPACT_ATOMS: atom_id res chain seq x y z
N MET A 1 7.25 15.75 4.18
CA MET A 1 8.60 15.31 4.58
C MET A 1 8.71 15.02 6.09
N LYS A 2 7.78 14.27 6.74
CA LYS A 2 7.86 13.95 8.18
C LYS A 2 8.29 12.50 8.48
N TYR A 3 8.25 11.63 7.47
CA TYR A 3 8.42 10.19 7.63
C TYR A 3 9.78 9.65 7.18
N GLU A 4 10.58 10.43 6.46
CA GLU A 4 11.89 10.00 5.89
C GLU A 4 12.86 9.40 6.92
N LYS A 5 12.82 9.84 8.18
CA LYS A 5 13.67 9.29 9.25
C LYS A 5 13.30 7.86 9.67
N TYR A 6 12.06 7.42 9.40
CA TYR A 6 11.56 6.08 9.71
C TYR A 6 11.56 5.16 8.48
N LEU A 7 11.91 5.69 7.31
CA LEU A 7 11.88 4.98 6.02
C LEU A 7 13.27 4.42 5.68
N GLY A 8 13.99 3.89 6.68
CA GLY A 8 15.25 3.18 6.44
C GLY A 8 15.06 2.13 5.34
N ASN A 9 15.99 2.11 4.36
CA ASN A 9 16.10 1.18 3.23
C ASN A 9 14.80 0.49 2.74
N PHE A 10 13.69 1.22 2.62
CA PHE A 10 12.47 0.68 2.03
C PHE A 10 12.79 0.24 0.60
N VAL A 11 12.87 -1.08 0.38
CA VAL A 11 13.00 -1.62 -0.95
C VAL A 11 11.64 -1.46 -1.60
N ILE A 12 11.48 -0.40 -2.40
CA ILE A 12 10.28 -0.16 -3.19
C ILE A 12 10.09 -1.37 -4.11
N LYS A 13 9.14 -2.23 -3.76
CA LYS A 13 8.76 -3.38 -4.58
C LYS A 13 7.34 -3.13 -5.07
N GLY A 14 7.14 -3.26 -6.38
CA GLY A 14 5.81 -3.20 -7.00
C GLY A 14 5.49 -1.87 -7.69
N ASN A 15 4.94 -1.99 -8.90
CA ASN A 15 4.39 -0.86 -9.64
C ASN A 15 3.07 -0.42 -9.01
N PHE A 16 2.91 0.88 -8.79
CA PHE A 16 1.63 1.50 -8.49
C PHE A 16 0.89 1.78 -9.80
N ASP A 17 -0.37 1.38 -9.87
CA ASP A 17 -1.20 1.42 -11.08
C ASP A 17 -2.44 2.25 -10.78
N GLU A 18 -2.40 3.53 -11.15
CA GLU A 18 -3.48 4.49 -10.88
C GLU A 18 -4.82 4.08 -11.51
N GLU A 19 -4.77 3.50 -12.71
CA GLU A 19 -5.96 3.03 -13.42
C GLU A 19 -6.62 1.87 -12.66
N PHE A 20 -5.80 0.94 -12.16
CA PHE A 20 -6.29 -0.15 -11.32
C PHE A 20 -6.94 0.34 -10.02
N ILE A 21 -6.34 1.33 -9.35
CA ILE A 21 -6.93 1.90 -8.13
C ILE A 21 -8.28 2.58 -8.43
N SER A 22 -8.37 3.34 -9.52
CA SER A 22 -9.63 3.97 -9.93
C SER A 22 -10.73 2.93 -10.16
N LYS A 23 -10.41 1.84 -10.86
CA LYS A 23 -11.38 0.75 -11.10
C LYS A 23 -11.88 0.12 -9.81
N VAL A 24 -11.00 -0.05 -8.83
CA VAL A 24 -11.36 -0.63 -7.52
C VAL A 24 -12.26 0.31 -6.75
N GLU A 25 -11.94 1.60 -6.70
CA GLU A 25 -12.80 2.59 -6.05
C GLU A 25 -14.21 2.61 -6.66
N ASP A 26 -14.29 2.54 -7.99
CA ASP A 26 -15.57 2.51 -8.69
C ASP A 26 -16.32 1.18 -8.47
N GLU A 27 -15.63 0.03 -8.51
CA GLU A 27 -16.22 -1.31 -8.36
C GLU A 27 -16.81 -1.54 -6.96
N PHE A 28 -16.14 -1.06 -5.91
CA PHE A 28 -16.62 -1.20 -4.54
C PHE A 28 -17.44 0.00 -4.05
N GLU A 29 -17.64 1.02 -4.87
CA GLU A 29 -18.25 2.30 -4.49
C GLU A 29 -17.60 2.91 -3.23
N ILE A 30 -16.27 2.78 -3.11
CA ILE A 30 -15.48 3.31 -1.99
C ILE A 30 -14.45 4.33 -2.46
N LYS A 31 -13.91 5.10 -1.52
CA LYS A 31 -12.68 5.88 -1.73
C LYS A 31 -11.60 5.42 -0.76
N LEU A 32 -10.42 5.11 -1.30
CA LEU A 32 -9.28 4.78 -0.45
C LEU A 32 -8.78 6.06 0.23
N PRO A 33 -8.40 6.00 1.52
CA PRO A 33 -7.89 7.18 2.22
C PRO A 33 -6.68 7.79 1.51
N GLU A 34 -6.64 9.13 1.38
CA GLU A 34 -5.56 9.82 0.66
C GLU A 34 -4.18 9.51 1.24
N ASP A 35 -4.07 9.43 2.57
CA ASP A 35 -2.82 9.07 3.25
C ASP A 35 -2.38 7.64 2.94
N TYR A 36 -3.34 6.73 2.77
CA TYR A 36 -3.06 5.36 2.36
C TYR A 36 -2.60 5.31 0.90
N LEU A 37 -3.23 6.08 0.01
CA LEU A 37 -2.80 6.21 -1.39
C LEU A 37 -1.37 6.76 -1.50
N LYS A 38 -1.04 7.79 -0.71
CA LYS A 38 0.33 8.33 -0.62
C LYS A 38 1.32 7.26 -0.13
N PHE A 39 0.93 6.49 0.88
CA PHE A 39 1.74 5.41 1.40
C PHE A 39 2.01 4.31 0.36
N ILE A 40 0.98 3.78 -0.30
CA ILE A 40 1.17 2.70 -1.30
C ILE A 40 1.86 3.18 -2.58
N ARG A 41 1.76 4.47 -2.94
CA ARG A 41 2.59 5.07 -4.01
C ARG A 41 4.08 5.00 -3.67
N TYR A 42 4.41 5.10 -2.39
CA TYR A 42 5.78 5.05 -1.89
C TYR A 42 6.25 3.60 -1.63
N CYS A 43 5.38 2.76 -1.07
CA CYS A 43 5.66 1.37 -0.71
C CYS A 43 4.46 0.47 -1.03
N ASN A 44 4.45 -0.14 -2.22
CA ASN A 44 3.40 -1.06 -2.67
C ASN A 44 3.77 -2.54 -2.51
N ASP A 45 4.68 -2.87 -1.59
CA ASP A 45 5.13 -4.20 -1.20
C ASP A 45 6.37 -3.94 -0.33
N GLY A 46 6.53 -4.67 0.77
CA GLY A 46 7.72 -4.50 1.60
C GLY A 46 7.58 -5.13 2.96
N ASP A 47 8.71 -5.31 3.60
CA ASP A 47 8.83 -5.78 4.97
C ASP A 47 9.90 -4.96 5.65
N GLU A 48 9.63 -4.57 6.89
CA GLU A 48 10.54 -3.74 7.67
C GLU A 48 10.34 -3.98 9.16
N ASP A 49 11.43 -3.85 9.91
CA ASP A 49 11.39 -3.83 11.37
C ASP A 49 11.15 -2.40 11.86
N ILE A 50 9.93 -2.11 12.30
CA ILE A 50 9.57 -0.81 12.87
C ILE A 50 9.58 -0.91 14.39
N GLY A 51 10.67 -0.42 14.99
CA GLY A 51 10.89 -0.50 16.43
C GLY A 51 11.13 -1.94 16.87
N ALA A 52 10.23 -2.51 17.68
CA ALA A 52 10.29 -3.90 18.12
C ALA A 52 9.32 -4.82 17.34
N SER A 53 8.75 -4.34 16.23
CA SER A 53 7.73 -5.05 15.47
C SER A 53 8.16 -5.24 14.02
N TYR A 54 8.07 -6.47 13.54
CA TYR A 54 8.18 -6.79 12.12
C TYR A 54 6.84 -6.51 11.43
N ILE A 55 6.86 -5.66 10.40
CA ILE A 55 5.67 -5.26 9.65
C ILE A 55 5.82 -5.70 8.20
N ARG A 56 4.80 -6.38 7.67
CA ARG A 56 4.70 -6.77 6.26
C ARG A 56 3.63 -5.93 5.56
N PHE A 57 4.05 -5.11 4.62
CA PHE A 57 3.18 -4.36 3.73
C PHE A 57 2.81 -5.23 2.52
N LYS A 58 1.52 -5.57 2.41
CA LYS A 58 1.00 -6.32 1.26
C LYS A 58 0.77 -5.40 0.07
N ARG A 59 0.90 -5.97 -1.12
CA ARG A 59 0.55 -5.30 -2.37
C ARG A 59 -0.93 -4.96 -2.37
N ILE A 60 -1.30 -3.79 -2.87
CA ILE A 60 -2.72 -3.40 -2.96
C ILE A 60 -3.55 -4.40 -3.77
N LYS A 61 -2.98 -4.95 -4.86
CA LYS A 61 -3.61 -6.02 -5.67
C LYS A 61 -3.95 -7.26 -4.84
N GLU A 62 -3.07 -7.68 -3.93
CA GLU A 62 -3.29 -8.84 -3.07
C GLU A 62 -4.37 -8.58 -2.01
N ILE A 63 -4.42 -7.36 -1.49
CA ILE A 63 -5.45 -6.95 -0.52
C ILE A 63 -6.82 -7.01 -1.19
N ILE A 64 -6.96 -6.41 -2.36
CA ILE A 64 -8.23 -6.37 -3.10
C ILE A 64 -8.71 -7.77 -3.49
N LEU A 65 -7.82 -8.60 -4.04
CA LEU A 65 -8.16 -9.99 -4.38
C LEU A 65 -8.68 -10.77 -3.16
N ARG A 66 -8.07 -10.55 -1.99
CA ARG A 66 -8.56 -11.17 -0.74
C ARG A 66 -9.91 -10.61 -0.32
N THR A 67 -10.17 -9.32 -0.50
CA THR A 67 -11.45 -8.70 -0.17
C THR A 67 -12.59 -9.22 -1.04
N ILE A 68 -12.35 -9.44 -2.35
CA ILE A 68 -13.34 -10.02 -3.28
C ILE A 68 -13.71 -11.46 -2.92
N MET A 69 -12.74 -12.22 -2.41
CA MET A 69 -12.90 -13.65 -2.13
C MET A 69 -13.57 -13.96 -0.78
N VAL A 70 -13.94 -12.95 0.00
CA VAL A 70 -14.63 -13.07 1.31
C VAL A 70 -16.08 -12.63 1.16
#